data_AF-A0ABD0PT43-F1
#
_entry.id   AF-A0ABD0PT43-F1
#
_cell.length_a   1.000
_cell.length_b   1.000
_cell.length_c   1.000
_cell.angle_alpha   90.00
_cell.angle_beta   90.00
_cell.angle_gamma   90.00
#
_symmetry.space_group_name_H-M   'P 1'
#
loop_
_entity.id
_entity.type
_entity.pdbx_description
1 polymer ?
#
loop_
_entity_poly.entity_id
_entity_poly.type
_entity_poly.pdbx_seq_one_letter_code
_entity_poly.pdbx_strand_id
1 'polypeptide(L)' 'YREASVEVIEVMSRFAVIERASIDEAYMDLTASVQDRLKHMSVQDITPHQLRSTYVQGFPQTGSSDQSEIALLDK' A
#
# COMPACT_ATOMS: atom_id res chain seq x y z
N TYR A 1 -13.45 -2.86 21.09
CA TYR A 1 -12.25 -2.69 20.24
C TYR A 1 -11.61 -4.01 19.82
N ARG A 2 -11.37 -4.98 20.73
CA ARG A 2 -10.76 -6.26 20.34
C ARG A 2 -11.64 -7.11 19.40
N GLU A 3 -12.95 -7.16 19.61
CA GLU A 3 -13.87 -7.89 18.72
C GLU A 3 -13.95 -7.24 17.34
N ALA A 4 -14.09 -5.92 17.27
CA ALA A 4 -14.03 -5.17 16.01
C ALA A 4 -12.71 -5.38 15.23
N SER A 5 -11.58 -5.48 15.94
CA SER A 5 -10.27 -5.83 15.34
C SER A 5 -10.31 -7.19 14.63
N VAL A 6 -10.96 -8.18 15.25
CA VAL A 6 -11.10 -9.53 14.65
C VAL A 6 -11.91 -9.48 13.37
N GLU A 7 -13.02 -8.74 13.34
CA GLU A 7 -13.86 -8.61 12.14
C GLU A 7 -13.09 -8.06 10.93
N VAL A 8 -12.27 -7.03 11.14
CA VAL A 8 -11.45 -6.42 10.07
C VAL A 8 -10.35 -7.38 9.60
N ILE A 9 -9.64 -7.99 10.54
CA ILE A 9 -8.56 -8.95 10.26
C ILE A 9 -9.10 -10.17 9.48
N GLU A 10 -10.30 -10.64 9.82
CA GLU A 10 -10.93 -11.75 9.12
C GLU A 10 -11.22 -11.41 7.65
N VAL A 11 -11.75 -10.21 7.37
CA VAL A 11 -11.98 -9.74 6.00
C VAL A 11 -10.65 -9.62 5.24
N MET A 12 -9.63 -9.04 5.87
CA MET A 12 -8.29 -8.88 5.30
C MET A 12 -7.64 -10.22 4.92
N SER A 13 -7.79 -11.25 5.75
CA SER A 13 -7.21 -12.59 5.55
C SER A 13 -7.70 -13.32 4.29
N ARG A 14 -8.80 -12.86 3.68
CA ARG A 14 -9.37 -13.44 2.45
C ARG A 14 -8.58 -13.07 1.19
N PHE A 15 -7.76 -12.03 1.25
CA PHE A 15 -7.03 -11.50 0.09
C PHE A 15 -5.56 -11.90 0.04
N ALA A 16 -4.97 -12.21 1.20
CA ALA A 16 -3.56 -12.54 1.34
C ALA A 16 -3.26 -13.14 2.72
N VAL A 17 -2.06 -13.70 2.84
CA VAL A 17 -1.46 -14.00 4.14
C VAL A 17 -1.21 -12.67 4.87
N ILE A 18 -1.55 -12.64 6.16
CA ILE A 18 -1.44 -11.44 7.00
C ILE A 18 -0.63 -11.71 8.26
N GLU A 19 0.08 -10.68 8.72
CA GLU A 19 0.75 -10.65 10.01
C GLU A 19 0.16 -9.50 10.83
N ARG A 20 -0.44 -9.82 11.98
CA ARG A 20 -1.04 -8.82 12.87
C ARG A 20 0.06 -8.05 13.59
N ALA A 21 0.17 -6.75 13.30
CA ALA A 21 1.18 -5.86 13.90
C ALA A 21 0.69 -5.20 15.19
N SER A 22 -0.59 -4.85 15.26
CA SER A 22 -1.18 -4.19 16.44
C SER A 22 -2.68 -4.52 16.57
N ILE A 23 -3.45 -3.71 17.30
CA ILE A 23 -4.90 -3.92 17.44
C ILE A 23 -5.66 -3.55 16.17
N ASP A 24 -5.18 -2.59 15.40
CA ASP A 24 -5.84 -2.02 14.24
C ASP A 24 -4.99 -2.10 12.97
N GLU A 25 -3.81 -2.73 13.05
CA GLU A 25 -2.87 -2.82 11.93
C GLU A 25 -2.40 -4.26 11.67
N ALA A 26 -2.22 -4.58 10.40
CA ALA A 26 -1.64 -5.83 9.92
C ALA A 26 -0.84 -5.60 8.63
N TYR A 27 0.29 -6.28 8.51
CA TYR A 27 1.04 -6.39 7.25
C TYR A 27 0.39 -7.47 6.38
N MET A 28 0.42 -7.29 5.06
CA MET A 28 -0.13 -8.24 4.08
C MET A 28 0.92 -8.61 3.04
N ASP A 29 1.14 -9.90 2.82
CA ASP A 29 1.98 -10.36 1.72
C ASP A 29 1.13 -10.50 0.44
N LEU A 30 1.24 -9.50 -0.43
CA LEU A 30 0.52 -9.46 -1.70
C LEU A 30 1.32 -10.08 -2.86
N THR A 31 2.49 -10.67 -2.63
CA THR A 31 3.41 -11.13 -3.70
C THR A 31 2.72 -12.11 -4.65
N ALA A 32 2.10 -13.16 -4.11
CA ALA A 32 1.38 -14.15 -4.91
C ALA A 32 0.14 -13.56 -5.58
N SER A 33 -0.65 -12.74 -4.86
CA SER A 33 -1.87 -12.12 -5.38
C SER A 33 -1.60 -11.14 -6.54
N VAL A 34 -0.51 -10.37 -6.46
CA VAL A 34 -0.06 -9.48 -7.54
C VAL A 34 0.39 -10.28 -8.75
N GLN A 35 1.20 -11.34 -8.55
CA GLN A 35 1.62 -12.20 -9.64
C GLN A 35 0.44 -12.85 -10.36
N ASP A 36 -0.56 -13.33 -9.61
CA ASP A 36 -1.73 -13.95 -10.20
C ASP A 36 -2.61 -12.96 -10.96
N ARG A 37 -2.79 -11.75 -10.42
CA ARG A 37 -3.50 -10.67 -11.12
C ARG A 37 -2.82 -10.30 -12.44
N LEU A 38 -1.49 -10.19 -12.45
CA LEU A 38 -0.73 -9.80 -13.64
C LEU A 38 -0.74 -10.86 -14.75
N LYS A 39 -1.04 -12.13 -14.46
CA LYS A 39 -1.22 -13.16 -15.50
C LYS A 39 -2.46 -12.90 -16.36
N HIS A 40 -3.46 -12.21 -15.82
CA HIS A 40 -4.78 -12.04 -16.41
C HIS A 40 -5.11 -10.57 -16.72
N MET A 41 -4.14 -9.66 -16.58
CA MET A 41 -4.33 -8.21 -16.68
C MET A 41 -3.18 -7.58 -17.46
N SER A 42 -3.46 -6.60 -18.30
CA SER A 42 -2.43 -5.75 -18.91
C SER A 42 -2.28 -4.42 -18.16
N VAL A 43 -1.17 -3.71 -18.39
CA VAL A 43 -0.93 -2.39 -17.79
C VAL A 43 -2.02 -1.39 -18.17
N GLN A 44 -2.58 -1.51 -19.37
CA GLN A 44 -3.64 -0.63 -19.88
C GLN A 44 -4.97 -0.79 -19.12
N ASP A 45 -5.16 -1.91 -18.43
CA ASP A 45 -6.35 -2.16 -17.62
C ASP A 45 -6.33 -1.40 -16.27
N ILE A 46 -5.17 -0.82 -15.89
CA ILE A 46 -5.04 0.00 -14.67
C ILE A 46 -5.53 1.41 -14.97
N THR A 47 -6.69 1.77 -14.44
CA THR A 47 -7.28 3.11 -14.64
C THR A 47 -7.20 3.96 -13.37
N PRO A 48 -7.13 5.30 -13.46
CA PRO A 48 -7.11 6.17 -12.27
C PRO A 48 -8.30 5.96 -11.33
N HIS A 49 -9.45 5.55 -11.87
CA HIS A 49 -10.64 5.27 -11.06
C HIS A 49 -10.45 4.08 -10.10
N GLN A 50 -9.58 3.12 -10.42
CA GLN A 50 -9.24 1.99 -9.54
C GLN A 50 -8.34 2.41 -8.36
N LEU A 51 -7.73 3.60 -8.42
CA LEU A 51 -6.73 4.11 -7.47
C LEU A 51 -7.16 5.44 -6.82
N ARG A 52 -8.47 5.71 -6.69
CA ARG A 52 -9.03 7.01 -6.25
C ARG A 52 -8.52 7.51 -4.89
N SER A 53 -8.15 6.61 -3.99
CA SER A 53 -7.65 6.92 -2.65
C SER A 53 -6.19 6.50 -2.47
N THR A 54 -5.44 6.34 -3.57
CA THR A 54 -4.03 5.96 -3.55
C THR A 54 -3.16 7.18 -3.79
N TYR A 55 -2.19 7.41 -2.90
CA TYR A 55 -1.18 8.45 -3.07
C TYR A 55 0.14 7.83 -3.53
N VAL A 56 0.81 8.47 -4.50
CA VAL A 56 2.15 8.06 -4.94
C VAL A 56 3.14 9.02 -4.31
N GLN A 57 3.85 8.55 -3.28
CA GLN A 57 4.83 9.36 -2.56
C GLN A 57 5.88 9.92 -3.54
N GLY A 58 6.18 11.22 -3.41
CA GLY A 58 7.10 11.93 -4.29
C GLY A 58 6.50 12.40 -5.62
N PHE A 59 5.20 12.24 -5.84
CA PHE A 59 4.48 12.76 -7.01
C PHE A 59 3.30 13.68 -6.65
N PRO A 60 2.96 14.64 -7.53
CA PRO A 60 3.71 15.04 -8.71
C PRO A 60 5.06 15.65 -8.31
N GLN A 61 6.11 15.39 -9.10
CA GLN A 61 7.40 16.05 -8.91
C GLN A 61 7.25 17.50 -9.37
N THR A 62 6.72 18.36 -8.49
CA THR A 62 6.68 19.79 -8.73
C THR A 62 8.11 20.28 -8.74
N GLY A 63 8.62 20.68 -9.90
CA GLY A 63 9.99 21.13 -10.07
C GLY A 63 10.27 22.43 -9.32
N SER A 64 10.58 22.35 -8.03
CA SER A 64 11.44 23.27 -7.27
C SER A 64 11.46 22.91 -5.78
N SER A 65 12.68 22.67 -5.28
CA SER A 65 13.12 22.82 -3.89
C SER A 65 12.48 21.94 -2.81
N ASP A 66 12.94 20.68 -2.73
CA ASP A 66 13.21 20.04 -1.44
C ASP A 66 14.59 19.39 -1.48
N GLN A 67 15.62 20.25 -1.56
CA GLN A 67 17.01 19.89 -1.23
C GLN A 67 17.26 20.04 0.28
N SER A 68 16.21 20.13 1.10
CA SER A 68 16.27 20.49 2.52
C SER A 68 16.62 19.32 3.44
N GLU A 69 16.28 18.08 3.06
CA GLU A 69 16.44 16.91 3.96
C GLU A 69 17.77 16.16 3.79
N ILE A 70 18.46 16.28 2.64
CA ILE A 70 19.72 15.54 2.42
C ILE A 70 20.91 16.22 3.14
N ALA A 71 20.83 17.52 3.45
CA ALA A 71 21.92 18.27 4.09
C ALA A 71 22.00 18.12 5.63
N LEU A 72 21.04 17.46 6.28
CA LEU A 72 20.99 17.32 7.75
C LEU A 72 21.61 16.02 8.27
N LEU A 73 22.06 15.12 7.40
CA LEU A 73 22.70 13.85 7.78
C LEU A 73 24.24 13.89 7.74
N ASP A 74 24.84 15.04 7.42
CA ASP A 74 26.29 15.20 7.20
C ASP A 74 26.95 16.19 8.19
N LYS A 75 26.52 16.20 9.46
CA LYS A 75 27.21 16.92 10.55
C LYS A 75 27.45 16.07 11.78
#